data_AF-G3SGL0-F1
#
_entry.id   AF-G3SGL0-F1
#
_cell.length_a   1.000
_cell.length_b   1.000
_cell.length_c   1.000
_cell.angle_alpha   90.00
_cell.angle_beta   90.00
_cell.angle_gamma   90.00
#
_symmetry.space_group_name_H-M   'P 1'
#
loop_
_entity.id
_entity.type
_entity.pdbx_description
1 polymer ?
#
loop_
_entity_poly.entity_id
_entity_poly.type
_entity_poly.pdbx_seq_one_letter_code
_entity_poly.pdbx_strand_id
1 'polypeptide(L)'
;MAGIIKKQILKHLSRFTKNLSPDKINLSTLKGEGELKNLELDEEVLQNMLDLPTWLAINKVFCNKASIRIPWTKLKTHPICLSLDKVIMEMSTCEEPRSPNGPSPIATASGQSEYGFAEKVVEGISVSVNSIVIRIGAKAFNASFELSQLRIYSVNAHWEHGDLRFTRIQDPQRGEVLTFKEINWQMIRIEADATQSSHLEIMCAPVRLITNQSKIRVTLKRRLKDCNVIATKLVLILDDLLWVLTDSQLKAMVQYAKSLSEAIEKSTEQRKSMAPEPTQSSTVVASAQQVKTMQTSNAPDVNDAIVKLFNDFDVKETSHHLVISHLDLHICDDIHAKEKESNRRITGGAMQLSFTQLTIDYYPYHKAGDSCNHWMYFSDATKTKNGWANELLHEFECNVEMLKQAVKDHNVGSPPKSPTHASPQHTQTEKDYPLKGTCRTPSVLSQQSKAKLMSSSVVVRLADFNIYQVSTAEQCRSSPKSMICCNKKSLYLPQEMSAVYIEFTEYYYPDGKDFPTAFLSR
;
A
#
# COMPACT_ATOMS: atom_id res chain seq x y z
N MET A 1 -20.09 27.02 -19.45
CA MET A 1 -19.33 26.14 -18.52
C MET A 1 -19.93 24.73 -18.45
N ALA A 2 -21.23 24.55 -18.13
CA ALA A 2 -21.88 23.23 -18.05
C ALA A 2 -21.76 22.37 -19.34
N GLY A 3 -21.85 22.96 -20.53
CA GLY A 3 -21.68 22.23 -21.80
C GLY A 3 -20.27 21.70 -22.05
N ILE A 4 -19.23 22.39 -21.55
CA ILE A 4 -17.82 21.97 -21.68
C ILE A 4 -17.55 20.80 -20.72
N ILE A 5 -18.02 20.91 -19.48
CA ILE A 5 -17.89 19.86 -18.47
C ILE A 5 -18.68 18.61 -18.90
N LYS A 6 -19.88 18.77 -19.48
CA LYS A 6 -20.64 17.67 -20.07
C LYS A 6 -19.79 16.92 -21.10
N LYS A 7 -19.21 17.61 -22.09
CA LYS A 7 -18.35 16.98 -23.11
C LYS A 7 -17.10 16.30 -22.53
N GLN A 8 -16.48 16.90 -21.51
CA GLN A 8 -15.31 16.31 -20.85
C GLN A 8 -15.67 15.05 -20.06
N ILE A 9 -16.74 15.07 -19.27
CA ILE A 9 -17.22 13.90 -18.52
C ILE A 9 -17.62 12.78 -19.49
N LEU A 10 -18.33 13.12 -20.57
CA LEU A 10 -18.70 12.18 -21.64
C LEU A 10 -17.48 11.50 -22.25
N LYS A 11 -16.47 12.29 -22.63
CA LYS A 11 -15.22 11.79 -23.21
C LYS A 11 -14.45 10.90 -22.22
N HIS A 12 -14.45 11.26 -20.95
CA HIS A 12 -13.83 10.44 -19.92
C HIS A 12 -14.58 9.12 -19.72
N LEU A 13 -15.91 9.15 -19.55
CA LEU A 13 -16.71 7.95 -19.34
C LEU A 13 -16.66 7.00 -20.54
N SER A 14 -16.72 7.52 -21.77
CA SER A 14 -16.64 6.70 -23.00
C SER A 14 -15.34 5.91 -23.12
N ARG A 15 -14.26 6.35 -22.44
CA ARG A 15 -12.98 5.62 -22.43
C ARG A 15 -13.02 4.34 -21.57
N PHE A 16 -13.92 4.28 -20.58
CA PHE A 16 -14.02 3.14 -19.66
C PHE A 16 -15.09 2.14 -20.07
N THR A 17 -15.79 2.37 -21.18
CA THR A 17 -16.98 1.62 -21.59
C THR A 17 -16.87 1.21 -23.06
N LYS A 18 -17.18 -0.04 -23.38
CA LYS A 18 -17.18 -0.54 -24.77
C LYS A 18 -18.40 -0.11 -25.58
N ASN A 19 -19.54 0.04 -24.91
CA ASN A 19 -20.86 0.14 -25.56
C ASN A 19 -21.54 1.52 -25.40
N LEU A 20 -20.80 2.53 -24.94
CA LEU A 20 -21.28 3.89 -24.74
C LEU A 20 -20.87 4.80 -25.89
N SER A 21 -21.85 5.35 -26.62
CA SER A 21 -21.63 6.51 -27.48
C SER A 21 -22.04 7.79 -26.74
N PRO A 22 -21.40 8.95 -27.02
CA PRO A 22 -21.74 10.22 -26.38
C PRO A 22 -23.22 10.61 -26.51
N ASP A 23 -23.90 10.14 -27.55
CA ASP A 23 -25.29 10.44 -27.87
C ASP A 23 -26.30 9.63 -27.04
N LYS A 24 -25.87 8.50 -26.44
CA LYS A 24 -26.73 7.64 -25.60
C LYS A 24 -26.91 8.17 -24.16
N ILE A 25 -26.14 9.20 -23.77
CA ILE A 25 -26.21 9.75 -22.42
C ILE A 25 -27.23 10.89 -22.36
N ASN A 26 -28.44 10.57 -21.89
CA ASN A 26 -29.45 11.56 -21.55
C ASN A 26 -29.13 12.22 -20.19
N LEU A 27 -28.09 13.05 -20.17
CA LEU A 27 -27.89 14.00 -19.06
C LEU A 27 -28.96 15.09 -19.17
N SER A 28 -29.85 15.16 -18.18
CA SER A 28 -30.71 16.33 -17.98
C SER A 28 -29.81 17.52 -17.65
N THR A 29 -29.40 18.25 -18.68
CA THR A 29 -28.37 19.30 -18.62
C THR A 29 -28.69 20.40 -17.61
N LEU A 30 -29.98 20.67 -17.39
CA LEU A 30 -30.46 21.64 -16.41
C LEU A 30 -30.41 21.12 -14.96
N LYS A 31 -30.64 19.82 -14.74
CA LYS A 31 -30.63 19.21 -13.40
C LYS A 31 -29.27 18.62 -13.00
N GLY A 32 -28.37 18.41 -13.97
CA GLY A 32 -27.07 17.78 -13.74
C GLY A 32 -27.16 16.29 -13.42
N GLU A 33 -28.26 15.63 -13.79
CA GLU A 33 -28.50 14.22 -13.51
C GLU A 33 -28.45 13.41 -14.82
N GLY A 34 -27.81 12.24 -14.77
CA GLY A 34 -27.76 11.30 -15.87
C GLY A 34 -27.76 9.87 -15.37
N GLU A 35 -28.36 8.97 -16.14
CA GLU A 35 -28.43 7.54 -15.85
C GLU A 35 -28.04 6.75 -17.10
N LEU A 36 -27.32 5.66 -16.87
CA LEU A 36 -26.85 4.70 -17.85
C LEU A 36 -27.21 3.29 -17.36
N LYS A 37 -27.54 2.39 -18.28
CA LYS A 37 -27.88 1.01 -17.96
C LYS A 37 -27.07 0.05 -18.83
N ASN A 38 -26.81 -1.12 -18.29
CA ASN A 38 -26.15 -2.24 -18.96
C ASN A 38 -24.81 -1.83 -19.63
N LEU A 39 -23.94 -1.22 -18.84
CA LEU A 39 -22.61 -0.81 -19.27
C LEU A 39 -21.68 -2.00 -19.29
N GLU A 40 -21.03 -2.22 -20.43
CA GLU A 40 -19.88 -3.11 -20.54
C GLU A 40 -18.63 -2.26 -20.40
N LEU A 41 -17.83 -2.54 -19.37
CA LEU A 41 -16.60 -1.78 -19.13
C LEU A 41 -15.44 -2.41 -19.89
N ASP A 42 -14.45 -1.58 -20.24
CA ASP A 42 -13.26 -2.02 -20.96
C ASP A 42 -12.26 -2.67 -20.00
N GLU A 43 -11.94 -3.95 -20.22
CA GLU A 43 -11.12 -4.75 -19.32
C GLU A 43 -9.65 -4.33 -19.35
N GLU A 44 -9.11 -3.96 -20.51
CA GLU A 44 -7.73 -3.49 -20.62
C GLU A 44 -7.55 -2.15 -19.90
N VAL A 45 -8.50 -1.23 -20.11
CA VAL A 45 -8.51 0.07 -19.45
C VAL A 45 -8.60 -0.10 -17.92
N LEU A 46 -9.44 -1.01 -17.44
CA LEU A 46 -9.56 -1.30 -16.00
C LEU A 46 -8.34 -2.02 -15.42
N GLN A 47 -7.77 -3.00 -16.13
CA GLN A 47 -6.53 -3.67 -15.70
C GLN A 47 -5.39 -2.66 -15.53
N ASN A 48 -5.22 -1.76 -16.49
CA ASN A 48 -4.21 -0.71 -16.45
C ASN A 48 -4.48 0.35 -15.37
N MET A 49 -5.75 0.66 -15.10
CA MET A 49 -6.13 1.65 -14.10
C MET A 49 -5.98 1.15 -12.67
N LEU A 50 -6.37 -0.11 -12.42
CA LEU A 50 -6.25 -0.77 -11.12
C LEU A 50 -4.84 -1.30 -10.84
N ASP A 51 -3.94 -1.19 -11.82
CA ASP A 51 -2.59 -1.76 -11.82
C ASP A 51 -2.59 -3.23 -11.37
N LEU A 52 -3.47 -4.02 -11.97
CA LEU A 52 -3.64 -5.42 -11.56
C LEU A 52 -2.36 -6.21 -11.82
N PRO A 53 -1.95 -7.08 -10.88
CA PRO A 53 -0.73 -7.87 -11.05
C PRO A 53 -0.84 -8.77 -12.28
N THR A 54 0.30 -9.07 -12.92
CA THR A 54 0.32 -9.79 -14.21
C THR A 54 -0.13 -11.25 -14.10
N TRP A 55 -0.21 -11.81 -12.89
CA TRP A 55 -0.79 -13.13 -12.64
C TRP A 55 -2.33 -13.14 -12.63
N LEU A 56 -3.01 -11.99 -12.72
CA LEU A 56 -4.47 -11.89 -12.68
C LEU A 56 -5.00 -11.17 -13.93
N ALA A 57 -6.02 -11.70 -14.58
CA ALA A 57 -6.66 -11.10 -15.75
C ALA A 57 -8.12 -10.75 -15.48
N ILE A 58 -8.59 -9.64 -16.04
CA ILE A 58 -10.02 -9.33 -16.13
C ILE A 58 -10.55 -9.92 -17.44
N ASN A 59 -11.54 -10.81 -17.34
CA ASN A 59 -12.18 -11.44 -18.49
C ASN A 59 -13.41 -10.67 -18.94
N LYS A 60 -14.17 -10.11 -17.99
CA LYS A 60 -15.40 -9.37 -18.27
C LYS A 60 -15.75 -8.45 -17.11
N VAL A 61 -16.28 -7.27 -17.42
CA VAL A 61 -16.85 -6.37 -16.41
C VAL A 61 -18.15 -5.77 -16.89
N PHE A 62 -19.17 -5.87 -16.05
CA PHE A 62 -20.51 -5.40 -16.34
C PHE A 62 -21.06 -4.55 -15.19
N CYS A 63 -21.72 -3.44 -15.53
CA CYS A 63 -22.45 -2.62 -14.58
C CYS A 63 -23.90 -2.44 -15.06
N ASN A 64 -24.87 -2.93 -14.28
CA ASN A 64 -26.28 -2.93 -14.68
C ASN A 64 -26.88 -1.52 -14.75
N LYS A 65 -26.46 -0.62 -13.85
CA LYS A 65 -26.93 0.76 -13.75
C LYS A 65 -25.86 1.64 -13.13
N ALA A 66 -25.59 2.75 -13.79
CA ALA A 66 -24.74 3.84 -13.30
C ALA A 66 -25.53 5.14 -13.36
N SER A 67 -25.38 5.99 -12.35
CA SER A 67 -25.99 7.32 -12.32
C SER A 67 -24.98 8.34 -11.85
N ILE A 68 -25.14 9.56 -12.34
CA ILE A 68 -24.28 10.70 -12.03
C ILE A 68 -25.16 11.89 -11.66
N ARG A 69 -24.81 12.59 -10.58
CA ARG A 69 -25.41 13.85 -10.16
C ARG A 69 -24.33 14.91 -9.97
N ILE A 70 -24.48 16.02 -10.68
CA ILE A 70 -23.51 17.13 -10.71
C ILE A 70 -24.19 18.39 -10.17
N PRO A 71 -23.80 18.89 -8.99
CA PRO A 71 -24.33 20.13 -8.44
C PRO A 71 -23.64 21.35 -9.07
N TRP A 72 -23.98 21.68 -10.32
CA TRP A 72 -23.30 22.69 -11.14
C TRP A 72 -22.99 24.03 -10.43
N THR A 73 -23.93 24.53 -9.63
CA THR A 73 -23.80 25.83 -8.94
C THR A 73 -23.10 25.73 -7.58
N LYS A 74 -22.91 24.50 -7.06
CA LYS A 74 -22.38 24.23 -5.72
C LYS A 74 -21.14 23.31 -5.75
N LEU A 75 -20.42 23.23 -6.86
CA LEU A 75 -19.21 22.38 -7.00
C LEU A 75 -18.10 22.68 -5.99
N LYS A 76 -18.07 23.88 -5.39
CA LYS A 76 -17.11 24.22 -4.32
C LYS A 76 -17.47 23.57 -2.98
N THR A 77 -18.76 23.27 -2.76
CA THR A 77 -19.31 22.92 -1.45
C THR A 77 -19.96 21.54 -1.41
N HIS A 78 -20.41 21.03 -2.56
CA HIS A 78 -21.10 19.74 -2.70
C HIS A 78 -20.38 18.84 -3.73
N PRO A 79 -20.30 17.53 -3.46
CA PRO A 79 -19.63 16.58 -4.33
C PRO A 79 -20.42 16.30 -5.61
N ILE A 80 -19.70 15.93 -6.67
CA ILE A 80 -20.30 15.15 -7.76
C ILE A 80 -20.52 13.73 -7.22
N CYS A 81 -21.74 13.22 -7.34
CA CYS A 81 -22.08 11.88 -6.87
C CYS A 81 -22.14 10.90 -8.06
N LEU A 82 -21.34 9.85 -7.99
CA LEU A 82 -21.37 8.71 -8.90
C LEU A 82 -21.95 7.51 -8.16
N SER A 83 -23.02 6.93 -8.68
CA SER A 83 -23.68 5.79 -8.03
C SER A 83 -23.82 4.63 -9.02
N LEU A 84 -23.21 3.50 -8.69
CA LEU A 84 -23.33 2.23 -9.39
C LEU A 84 -24.25 1.31 -8.59
N ASP A 85 -25.13 0.59 -9.26
CA ASP A 85 -26.01 -0.36 -8.57
C ASP A 85 -25.30 -1.70 -8.36
N LYS A 86 -25.12 -2.50 -9.42
CA LYS A 86 -24.44 -3.80 -9.38
C LYS A 86 -23.31 -3.85 -10.39
N VAL A 87 -22.10 -4.06 -9.90
CA VAL A 87 -20.89 -4.31 -10.69
C VAL A 87 -20.55 -5.79 -10.58
N ILE A 88 -20.45 -6.47 -11.72
CA ILE A 88 -20.03 -7.87 -11.81
C ILE A 88 -18.73 -7.92 -12.59
N MET A 89 -17.71 -8.52 -12.00
CA MET A 89 -16.39 -8.70 -12.60
C MET A 89 -16.02 -10.18 -12.61
N GLU A 90 -15.61 -10.68 -13.76
CA GLU A 90 -15.08 -12.03 -13.94
C GLU A 90 -13.59 -11.93 -14.20
N MET A 91 -12.81 -12.67 -13.43
CA MET A 91 -11.35 -12.68 -13.46
C MET A 91 -10.81 -14.11 -13.48
N SER A 92 -9.57 -14.28 -13.90
CA SER A 92 -8.87 -15.56 -13.80
C SER A 92 -7.40 -15.39 -13.46
N THR A 93 -6.82 -16.37 -12.78
CA THR A 93 -5.36 -16.44 -12.59
C THR A 93 -4.68 -16.90 -13.88
N CYS A 94 -3.52 -16.33 -14.19
CA CYS A 94 -2.71 -16.68 -15.35
C CYS A 94 -1.53 -17.56 -14.91
N GLU A 95 -1.37 -18.74 -15.51
CA GLU A 95 -0.20 -19.60 -15.25
C GLU A 95 1.09 -19.01 -15.82
N GLU A 96 0.97 -18.37 -16.99
CA GLU A 96 1.99 -17.50 -17.59
C GLU A 96 1.57 -16.05 -17.35
N PRO A 97 2.42 -15.23 -16.70
CA PRO A 97 2.09 -13.84 -16.44
C PRO A 97 1.79 -13.06 -17.73
N ARG A 98 0.73 -12.25 -17.70
CA ARG A 98 0.43 -11.29 -18.77
C ARG A 98 1.59 -10.32 -19.00
N SER A 99 1.56 -9.61 -20.12
CA SER A 99 2.41 -8.43 -20.27
C SER A 99 2.12 -7.40 -19.17
N PRO A 100 3.13 -6.63 -18.73
CA PRO A 100 2.94 -5.53 -17.79
C PRO A 100 1.87 -4.56 -18.27
N ASN A 101 1.17 -3.94 -17.31
CA ASN A 101 0.15 -2.95 -17.59
C ASN A 101 0.74 -1.78 -18.39
N GLY A 102 -0.01 -1.31 -19.39
CA GLY A 102 0.31 -0.09 -20.13
C GLY A 102 0.16 1.16 -19.26
N PRO A 103 0.47 2.35 -19.81
CA PRO A 103 0.28 3.60 -19.08
C PRO A 103 -1.19 3.75 -18.67
N SER A 104 -1.43 4.00 -17.38
CA SER A 104 -2.78 4.17 -16.86
C SER A 104 -3.50 5.27 -17.65
N PRO A 105 -4.75 5.05 -18.06
CA PRO A 105 -5.50 6.01 -18.84
C PRO A 105 -5.71 7.34 -18.12
N ILE A 106 -5.61 7.36 -16.80
CA ILE A 106 -5.79 8.55 -15.96
C ILE A 106 -4.47 9.30 -15.74
N ALA A 107 -3.32 8.66 -15.99
CA ALA A 107 -1.99 9.22 -15.70
C ALA A 107 -1.60 10.40 -16.60
N THR A 108 -2.35 10.71 -17.66
CA THR A 108 -2.04 11.81 -18.59
C THR A 108 -2.45 13.21 -18.12
N ALA A 109 -2.90 13.40 -16.87
CA ALA A 109 -3.25 14.72 -16.33
C ALA A 109 -2.64 15.06 -14.95
N SER A 110 -2.31 14.07 -14.12
CA SER A 110 -1.66 14.30 -12.83
C SER A 110 -0.15 14.52 -13.03
N GLY A 111 0.35 15.72 -12.76
CA GLY A 111 1.78 16.04 -12.86
C GLY A 111 2.12 17.26 -13.72
N GLN A 112 1.20 17.70 -14.59
CA GLN A 112 1.45 18.85 -15.51
C GLN A 112 0.64 20.10 -15.17
N SER A 113 -0.25 20.03 -14.19
CA SER A 113 -1.11 21.15 -13.79
C SER A 113 -0.99 21.42 -12.29
N GLU A 114 -0.99 22.70 -11.96
CA GLU A 114 -1.05 23.20 -10.59
C GLU A 114 -2.38 22.80 -9.95
N TYR A 115 -2.37 22.53 -8.64
CA TYR A 115 -3.55 22.17 -7.87
C TYR A 115 -4.60 23.27 -7.89
N GLY A 116 -5.55 23.14 -8.81
CA GLY A 116 -6.54 24.15 -9.15
C GLY A 116 -7.96 23.74 -8.78
N PHE A 117 -8.91 24.40 -9.44
CA PHE A 117 -10.34 24.13 -9.22
C PHE A 117 -10.76 22.75 -9.72
N ALA A 118 -10.21 22.28 -10.85
CA ALA A 118 -10.56 20.98 -11.41
C ALA A 118 -10.15 19.84 -10.48
N GLU A 119 -8.95 19.93 -9.91
CA GLU A 119 -8.37 18.96 -8.97
C GLU A 119 -9.22 18.89 -7.70
N LYS A 120 -9.62 20.05 -7.17
CA LYS A 120 -10.53 20.14 -6.01
C LYS A 120 -11.88 19.47 -6.28
N VAL A 121 -12.41 19.63 -7.49
CA VAL A 121 -13.69 19.00 -7.90
C VAL A 121 -13.54 17.48 -8.03
N VAL A 122 -12.47 17.00 -8.69
CA VAL A 122 -12.19 15.57 -8.87
C VAL A 122 -11.94 14.88 -7.53
N GLU A 123 -11.16 15.53 -6.66
CA GLU A 123 -10.90 15.04 -5.31
C GLU A 123 -12.18 14.94 -4.48
N GLY A 124 -13.10 15.90 -4.64
CA GLY A 124 -14.40 15.92 -3.96
C GLY A 124 -15.43 14.94 -4.50
N ILE A 125 -15.15 14.17 -5.57
CA ILE A 125 -16.10 13.18 -6.10
C ILE A 125 -16.42 12.13 -5.02
N SER A 126 -17.72 11.87 -4.85
CA SER A 126 -18.23 10.79 -4.02
C SER A 126 -18.73 9.65 -4.89
N VAL A 127 -18.37 8.42 -4.53
CA VAL A 127 -18.74 7.19 -5.25
C VAL A 127 -19.54 6.28 -4.31
N SER A 128 -20.66 5.73 -4.79
CA SER A 128 -21.40 4.70 -4.08
C SER A 128 -21.64 3.49 -4.97
N VAL A 129 -21.49 2.28 -4.44
CA VAL A 129 -21.78 1.03 -5.15
C VAL A 129 -22.64 0.13 -4.29
N ASN A 130 -23.83 -0.25 -4.75
CA ASN A 130 -24.73 -1.08 -3.93
C ASN A 130 -24.20 -2.51 -3.79
N SER A 131 -23.67 -3.10 -4.86
CA SER A 131 -23.14 -4.45 -4.88
C SER A 131 -21.99 -4.58 -5.88
N ILE A 132 -20.86 -5.09 -5.42
CA ILE A 132 -19.73 -5.53 -6.24
C ILE A 132 -19.62 -7.05 -6.07
N VAL A 133 -19.58 -7.78 -7.17
CA VAL A 133 -19.37 -9.22 -7.19
C VAL A 133 -18.21 -9.52 -8.12
N ILE A 134 -17.12 -10.03 -7.58
CA ILE A 134 -15.94 -10.46 -8.33
C ILE A 134 -15.87 -11.98 -8.24
N ARG A 135 -15.81 -12.64 -9.40
CA ARG A 135 -15.61 -14.09 -9.50
C ARG A 135 -14.24 -14.35 -10.09
N ILE A 136 -13.41 -15.11 -9.39
CA ILE A 136 -12.04 -15.41 -9.75
C ILE A 136 -11.93 -16.91 -9.99
N GLY A 137 -11.66 -17.30 -11.23
CA GLY A 137 -11.31 -18.68 -11.57
C GLY A 137 -9.80 -18.90 -11.44
N ALA A 138 -9.39 -19.84 -10.59
CA ALA A 138 -7.99 -20.28 -10.50
C ALA A 138 -7.88 -21.79 -10.79
N LYS A 139 -6.66 -22.26 -11.02
CA LYS A 139 -6.40 -23.68 -11.31
C LYS A 139 -6.90 -24.59 -10.19
N ALA A 140 -6.59 -24.26 -8.94
CA ALA A 140 -6.86 -25.09 -7.77
C ALA A 140 -8.15 -24.73 -7.02
N PHE A 141 -8.73 -23.55 -7.28
CA PHE A 141 -9.92 -23.08 -6.57
C PHE A 141 -10.68 -22.03 -7.39
N ASN A 142 -11.97 -21.91 -7.12
CA ASN A 142 -12.75 -20.75 -7.51
C ASN A 142 -12.92 -19.86 -6.29
N ALA A 143 -12.71 -18.56 -6.44
CA ALA A 143 -12.95 -17.59 -5.39
C ALA A 143 -14.04 -16.60 -5.79
N SER A 144 -14.77 -16.11 -4.80
CA SER A 144 -15.70 -15.00 -4.96
C SER A 144 -15.46 -13.94 -3.90
N PHE A 145 -15.45 -12.69 -4.33
CA PHE A 145 -15.43 -11.52 -3.46
C PHE A 145 -16.73 -10.75 -3.69
N GLU A 146 -17.55 -10.63 -2.65
CA GLU A 146 -18.75 -9.81 -2.65
C GLU A 146 -18.56 -8.64 -1.69
N LEU A 147 -18.92 -7.44 -2.14
CA LEU A 147 -18.92 -6.24 -1.31
C LEU A 147 -20.24 -5.52 -1.49
N SER A 148 -20.87 -5.12 -0.38
CA SER A 148 -22.17 -4.45 -0.37
C SER A 148 -22.10 -3.05 0.23
N GLN A 149 -22.89 -2.13 -0.35
CA GLN A 149 -23.06 -0.76 0.10
C GLN A 149 -21.72 0.00 0.26
N LEU A 150 -20.84 -0.09 -0.75
CA LEU A 150 -19.62 0.71 -0.80
C LEU A 150 -19.97 2.19 -0.88
N ARG A 151 -19.31 3.01 -0.08
CA ARG A 151 -19.34 4.46 -0.18
C ARG A 151 -17.93 5.01 -0.02
N ILE A 152 -17.57 5.95 -0.89
CA ILE A 152 -16.30 6.66 -0.90
C ILE A 152 -16.64 8.14 -0.95
N TYR A 153 -16.17 8.93 0.02
CA TYR A 153 -16.48 10.36 0.09
C TYR A 153 -15.38 11.13 0.82
N SER A 154 -15.39 12.45 0.63
CA SER A 154 -14.49 13.38 1.33
C SER A 154 -15.02 13.72 2.72
N VAL A 155 -14.11 13.85 3.68
CA VAL A 155 -14.39 14.23 5.08
C VAL A 155 -13.42 15.32 5.53
N ASN A 156 -13.69 15.96 6.66
CA ASN A 156 -12.72 16.87 7.29
C ASN A 156 -11.62 16.10 8.04
N ALA A 157 -10.67 16.82 8.63
CA ALA A 157 -9.57 16.24 9.40
C ALA A 157 -10.01 15.47 10.67
N HIS A 158 -11.25 15.69 11.12
CA HIS A 158 -11.88 15.01 12.25
C HIS A 158 -12.77 13.84 11.82
N TRP A 159 -12.75 13.47 10.53
CA TRP A 159 -13.55 12.39 9.93
C TRP A 159 -15.05 12.64 9.93
N GLU A 160 -15.46 13.91 9.85
CA GLU A 160 -16.86 14.31 9.80
C GLU A 160 -17.25 14.75 8.37
N HIS A 161 -18.52 14.55 8.05
CA HIS A 161 -19.10 15.03 6.81
C HIS A 161 -19.27 16.56 6.84
N GLY A 162 -19.05 17.21 5.70
CA GLY A 162 -19.25 18.65 5.61
C GLY A 162 -19.04 19.21 4.22
N ASP A 163 -19.02 20.55 4.16
CA ASP A 163 -18.72 21.30 2.95
C ASP A 163 -17.30 20.96 2.45
N LEU A 164 -17.18 20.66 1.15
CA LEU A 164 -15.93 20.29 0.50
C LEU A 164 -14.79 21.29 0.74
N ARG A 165 -15.05 22.55 1.08
CA ARG A 165 -14.00 23.53 1.42
C ARG A 165 -13.21 23.15 2.67
N PHE A 166 -13.83 22.42 3.60
CA PHE A 166 -13.23 22.01 4.87
C PHE A 166 -12.69 20.58 4.84
N THR A 167 -12.73 19.90 3.70
CA THR A 167 -12.19 18.52 3.53
C THR A 167 -10.73 18.50 3.11
N ARG A 168 -10.06 19.66 3.16
CA ARG A 168 -8.65 19.82 2.80
C ARG A 168 -7.98 20.89 3.65
N ILE A 169 -6.70 20.70 3.96
CA ILE A 169 -5.86 21.69 4.66
C ILE A 169 -4.71 22.02 3.72
N GLN A 170 -4.60 23.29 3.33
CA GLN A 170 -3.52 23.76 2.45
C GLN A 170 -2.49 24.53 3.27
N ASP A 171 -1.22 24.24 3.04
CA ASP A 171 -0.11 25.07 3.48
C ASP A 171 0.54 25.68 2.22
N PRO A 172 0.20 26.93 1.86
CA PRO A 172 0.77 27.61 0.70
C PRO A 172 2.27 27.88 0.85
N GLN A 173 2.80 28.00 2.08
CA GLN A 173 4.23 28.26 2.29
C GLN A 173 5.05 27.01 1.96
N ARG A 174 4.57 25.83 2.37
CA ARG A 174 5.19 24.54 2.02
C ARG A 174 4.88 24.12 0.59
N GLY A 175 3.82 24.66 0.01
CA GLY A 175 3.33 24.21 -1.29
C GLY A 175 2.69 22.83 -1.20
N GLU A 176 2.00 22.52 -0.11
CA GLU A 176 1.45 21.19 0.19
C GLU A 176 -0.04 21.25 0.55
N VAL A 177 -0.75 20.14 0.33
CA VAL A 177 -2.16 19.97 0.70
C VAL A 177 -2.40 18.60 1.30
N LEU A 178 -3.16 18.56 2.40
CA LEU A 178 -3.72 17.37 3.02
C LEU A 178 -5.18 17.23 2.62
N THR A 179 -5.59 16.01 2.32
CA THR A 179 -6.95 15.67 1.90
C THR A 179 -7.38 14.39 2.59
N PHE A 180 -8.66 14.28 2.94
CA PHE A 180 -9.18 13.18 3.76
C PHE A 180 -10.35 12.50 3.06
N LYS A 181 -10.28 11.17 2.95
CA LYS A 181 -11.34 10.33 2.38
C LYS A 181 -11.69 9.19 3.31
N GLU A 182 -12.98 8.91 3.43
CA GLU A 182 -13.47 7.72 4.09
C GLU A 182 -14.13 6.80 3.06
N ILE A 183 -13.79 5.52 3.15
CA ILE A 183 -14.36 4.43 2.37
C ILE A 183 -15.06 3.52 3.37
N ASN A 184 -16.36 3.29 3.26
CA ASN A 184 -17.05 2.32 4.11
C ASN A 184 -17.92 1.37 3.30
N TRP A 185 -18.21 0.22 3.88
CA TRP A 185 -19.09 -0.78 3.30
C TRP A 185 -19.87 -1.50 4.40
N GLN A 186 -20.99 -2.12 4.02
CA GLN A 186 -21.83 -2.84 4.97
C GLN A 186 -21.34 -4.26 5.21
N MET A 187 -20.94 -4.96 4.15
CA MET A 187 -20.46 -6.34 4.24
C MET A 187 -19.45 -6.64 3.14
N ILE A 188 -18.38 -7.34 3.51
CA ILE A 188 -17.51 -8.09 2.60
C ILE A 188 -17.71 -9.58 2.86
N ARG A 189 -17.76 -10.36 1.80
CA ARG A 189 -17.76 -11.82 1.83
C ARG A 189 -16.72 -12.33 0.85
N ILE A 190 -15.76 -13.07 1.38
CA ILE A 190 -14.73 -13.77 0.61
C ILE A 190 -15.03 -15.25 0.74
N GLU A 191 -15.18 -15.93 -0.39
CA GLU A 191 -15.27 -17.38 -0.43
C GLU A 191 -14.23 -17.96 -1.36
N ALA A 192 -13.67 -19.11 -0.98
CA ALA A 192 -12.83 -19.93 -1.84
C ALA A 192 -13.29 -21.38 -1.74
N ASP A 193 -13.48 -22.00 -2.90
CA ASP A 193 -13.94 -23.38 -3.04
C ASP A 193 -12.98 -24.15 -3.96
N ALA A 194 -12.65 -25.39 -3.62
CA ALA A 194 -11.74 -26.19 -4.42
C ALA A 194 -12.36 -26.51 -5.79
N THR A 195 -11.58 -26.38 -6.86
CA THR A 195 -12.01 -26.90 -8.16
C THR A 195 -11.95 -28.42 -8.09
N GLN A 196 -13.00 -29.11 -8.56
CA GLN A 196 -13.00 -30.58 -8.67
C GLN A 196 -11.88 -31.01 -9.63
N SER A 197 -10.69 -31.29 -9.08
CA SER A 197 -9.60 -31.92 -9.81
C SER A 197 -9.56 -33.39 -9.41
N SER A 198 -9.54 -34.24 -10.43
CA SER A 198 -9.85 -35.67 -10.44
C SER A 198 -8.83 -36.59 -9.76
N HIS A 199 -8.20 -36.18 -8.65
CA HIS A 199 -7.26 -37.05 -7.92
C HIS A 199 -7.25 -36.92 -6.39
N LEU A 200 -8.00 -36.00 -5.77
CA LEU A 200 -8.06 -35.86 -4.32
C LEU A 200 -9.51 -35.79 -3.86
N GLU A 201 -9.99 -36.84 -3.20
CA GLU A 201 -11.29 -36.93 -2.52
C GLU A 201 -11.38 -36.04 -1.27
N ILE A 202 -10.88 -34.80 -1.34
CA ILE A 202 -11.10 -33.81 -0.28
C ILE A 202 -12.14 -32.83 -0.81
N MET A 203 -13.41 -33.21 -0.67
CA MET A 203 -14.53 -32.29 -0.72
C MET A 203 -14.44 -31.37 0.50
N CYS A 204 -13.57 -30.35 0.45
CA CYS A 204 -13.53 -29.34 1.50
C CYS A 204 -14.77 -28.46 1.39
N ALA A 205 -15.43 -28.21 2.52
CA ALA A 205 -16.40 -27.12 2.59
C ALA A 205 -15.68 -25.81 2.23
N PRO A 206 -16.32 -24.90 1.47
CA PRO A 206 -15.68 -23.66 1.04
C PRO A 206 -15.23 -22.85 2.25
N VAL A 207 -14.05 -22.25 2.13
CA VAL A 207 -13.51 -21.32 3.13
C VAL A 207 -14.26 -20.01 2.96
N ARG A 208 -14.81 -19.48 4.05
CA ARG A 208 -15.60 -18.25 4.04
C ARG A 208 -15.08 -17.29 5.09
N LEU A 209 -14.94 -16.03 4.69
CA LEU A 209 -14.68 -14.91 5.59
C LEU A 209 -15.75 -13.86 5.32
N ILE A 210 -16.45 -13.44 6.37
CA ILE A 210 -17.45 -12.38 6.29
C ILE A 210 -17.05 -11.31 7.29
N THR A 211 -16.97 -10.07 6.83
CA THR A 211 -16.76 -8.90 7.68
C THR A 211 -17.92 -7.93 7.48
N ASN A 212 -18.36 -7.29 8.55
CA ASN A 212 -19.44 -6.30 8.52
C ASN A 212 -18.91 -4.92 8.92
N GLN A 213 -19.62 -3.89 8.45
CA GLN A 213 -19.49 -2.49 8.87
C GLN A 213 -18.05 -2.01 9.06
N SER A 214 -17.24 -2.14 8.02
CA SER A 214 -15.83 -1.75 8.08
C SER A 214 -15.59 -0.48 7.29
N LYS A 215 -14.48 0.19 7.59
CA LYS A 215 -14.09 1.43 6.92
C LYS A 215 -12.60 1.56 6.75
N ILE A 216 -12.20 2.23 5.68
CA ILE A 216 -10.84 2.68 5.42
C ILE A 216 -10.83 4.19 5.47
N ARG A 217 -9.87 4.72 6.20
CA ARG A 217 -9.57 6.14 6.32
C ARG A 217 -8.28 6.44 5.57
N VAL A 218 -8.33 7.40 4.65
CA VAL A 218 -7.20 7.79 3.81
C VAL A 218 -6.90 9.26 4.03
N THR A 219 -5.69 9.54 4.50
CA THR A 219 -5.12 10.90 4.49
C THR A 219 -4.04 10.94 3.42
N LEU A 220 -4.17 11.88 2.49
CA LEU A 220 -3.27 12.00 1.36
C LEU A 220 -2.59 13.37 1.37
N LYS A 221 -1.26 13.37 1.35
CA LYS A 221 -0.42 14.55 1.26
C LYS A 221 0.08 14.71 -0.17
N ARG A 222 -0.20 15.85 -0.78
CA ARG A 222 0.22 16.18 -2.16
C ARG A 222 0.94 17.51 -2.24
N ARG A 223 1.80 17.65 -3.25
CA ARG A 223 2.40 18.93 -3.62
C ARG A 223 1.43 19.75 -4.46
N LEU A 224 1.30 21.05 -4.18
CA LEU A 224 0.42 21.97 -4.90
C LEU A 224 0.88 22.22 -6.35
N LYS A 225 2.18 22.21 -6.61
CA LYS A 225 2.76 22.56 -7.92
C LYS A 225 2.39 21.58 -9.03
N ASP A 226 2.40 20.29 -8.73
CA ASP A 226 2.28 19.19 -9.72
C ASP A 226 1.25 18.12 -9.30
N CYS A 227 0.61 18.28 -8.13
CA CYS A 227 -0.30 17.29 -7.53
C CYS A 227 0.32 15.93 -7.23
N ASN A 228 1.65 15.82 -7.24
CA ASN A 228 2.34 14.57 -6.91
C ASN A 228 2.09 14.17 -5.46
N VAL A 229 1.86 12.88 -5.23
CA VAL A 229 1.70 12.32 -3.90
C VAL A 229 3.05 12.32 -3.20
N ILE A 230 3.09 12.91 -2.01
CA ILE A 230 4.27 12.96 -1.15
C ILE A 230 4.22 11.81 -0.15
N ALA A 231 3.06 11.62 0.49
CA ALA A 231 2.85 10.58 1.48
C ALA A 231 1.36 10.22 1.60
N THR A 232 1.08 8.97 1.99
CA THR A 232 -0.27 8.46 2.21
C THR A 232 -0.36 7.76 3.56
N LYS A 233 -1.38 8.07 4.36
CA LYS A 233 -1.74 7.31 5.55
C LYS A 233 -3.06 6.59 5.30
N LEU A 234 -3.04 5.26 5.38
CA LEU A 234 -4.22 4.41 5.20
C LEU A 234 -4.50 3.66 6.50
N VAL A 235 -5.72 3.76 7.02
CA VAL A 235 -6.16 3.04 8.23
C VAL A 235 -7.41 2.20 7.91
N LEU A 236 -7.27 0.89 7.86
CA LEU A 236 -8.37 -0.08 7.79
C LEU A 236 -8.86 -0.39 9.21
N ILE A 237 -10.15 -0.21 9.44
CA ILE A 237 -10.80 -0.42 10.73
C ILE A 237 -11.87 -1.50 10.57
N LEU A 238 -11.72 -2.57 11.35
CA LEU A 238 -12.65 -3.69 11.48
C LEU A 238 -13.14 -3.70 12.93
N ASP A 239 -14.45 -3.69 13.16
CA ASP A 239 -14.98 -3.71 14.53
C ASP A 239 -14.95 -5.14 15.09
N ASP A 240 -15.94 -5.96 14.72
CA ASP A 240 -16.02 -7.36 15.16
C ASP A 240 -15.75 -8.30 13.99
N LEU A 241 -14.74 -9.16 14.15
CA LEU A 241 -14.40 -10.20 13.19
C LEU A 241 -14.56 -11.58 13.83
N LEU A 242 -15.59 -12.31 13.41
CA LEU A 242 -15.76 -13.72 13.75
C LEU A 242 -15.32 -14.58 12.58
N TRP A 243 -14.37 -15.48 12.82
CA TRP A 243 -13.96 -16.45 11.82
C TRP A 243 -14.01 -17.86 12.36
N VAL A 244 -14.81 -18.70 11.71
CA VAL A 244 -14.98 -20.11 12.07
C VAL A 244 -14.34 -20.94 10.97
N LEU A 245 -13.37 -21.76 11.35
CA LEU A 245 -12.60 -22.61 10.44
C LEU A 245 -12.51 -24.03 11.01
N THR A 246 -12.62 -25.01 10.12
CA THR A 246 -12.28 -26.40 10.42
C THR A 246 -10.83 -26.71 10.07
N ASP A 247 -10.29 -27.82 10.57
CA ASP A 247 -8.95 -28.29 10.21
C ASP A 247 -8.80 -28.50 8.69
N SER A 248 -9.80 -29.10 8.04
CA SER A 248 -9.85 -29.28 6.58
C SER A 248 -9.85 -27.95 5.83
N GLN A 249 -10.60 -26.96 6.30
CA GLN A 249 -10.59 -25.60 5.72
C GLN A 249 -9.24 -24.91 5.90
N LEU A 250 -8.60 -25.05 7.06
CA LEU A 250 -7.26 -24.50 7.31
C LEU A 250 -6.21 -25.16 6.39
N LYS A 251 -6.25 -26.49 6.26
CA LYS A 251 -5.42 -27.24 5.30
C LYS A 251 -5.66 -26.75 3.87
N ALA A 252 -6.91 -26.56 3.46
CA ALA A 252 -7.27 -26.04 2.13
C ALA A 252 -6.71 -24.64 1.89
N MET A 253 -6.80 -23.74 2.86
CA MET A 253 -6.20 -22.40 2.76
C MET A 253 -4.70 -22.44 2.50
N VAL A 254 -3.96 -23.33 3.16
CA VAL A 254 -2.51 -23.51 2.91
C VAL A 254 -2.26 -23.95 1.47
N GLN A 255 -3.08 -24.86 0.93
CA GLN A 255 -2.97 -25.28 -0.47
C GLN A 255 -3.31 -24.15 -1.45
N TYR A 256 -4.35 -23.36 -1.17
CA TYR A 256 -4.72 -22.20 -1.99
C TYR A 256 -3.61 -21.15 -1.99
N ALA A 257 -3.05 -20.86 -0.81
CA ALA A 257 -1.91 -19.94 -0.68
C ALA A 257 -0.70 -20.43 -1.48
N LYS A 258 -0.37 -21.72 -1.39
CA LYS A 258 0.72 -22.32 -2.17
C LYS A 258 0.50 -22.20 -3.68
N SER A 259 -0.70 -22.56 -4.16
CA SER A 259 -1.06 -22.44 -5.58
C SER A 259 -0.99 -21.00 -6.08
N LEU A 260 -1.33 -20.01 -5.23
CA LEU A 260 -1.26 -18.61 -5.59
C LEU A 260 0.19 -18.08 -5.56
N SER A 261 1.00 -18.52 -4.60
CA SER A 261 2.41 -18.14 -4.49
C SER A 261 3.21 -18.49 -5.75
N GLU A 262 2.96 -19.64 -6.37
CA GLU A 262 3.62 -20.03 -7.63
C GLU A 262 3.34 -19.02 -8.77
N ALA A 263 2.09 -18.56 -8.89
CA ALA A 263 1.72 -17.55 -9.89
C ALA A 263 2.30 -16.16 -9.57
N ILE A 264 2.34 -15.79 -8.28
CA ILE A 264 2.94 -14.56 -7.78
C ILE A 264 4.45 -14.53 -8.04
N GLU A 265 5.15 -15.64 -7.81
CA GLU A 265 6.59 -15.75 -7.97
C GLU A 265 6.98 -15.54 -9.44
N LYS A 266 6.33 -16.23 -10.38
CA LYS A 266 6.51 -16.02 -11.83
C LYS A 266 6.26 -14.58 -12.27
N SER A 267 5.20 -13.94 -11.76
CA SER A 267 4.90 -12.52 -12.03
C SER A 267 6.00 -11.59 -11.50
N THR A 268 6.59 -11.95 -10.36
CA THR A 268 7.69 -11.19 -9.75
C THR A 268 9.00 -11.37 -10.50
N GLU A 269 9.30 -12.58 -10.97
CA GLU A 269 10.44 -12.87 -11.85
C GLU A 269 10.36 -12.10 -13.16
N GLN A 270 9.18 -12.10 -13.82
CA GLN A 270 8.95 -11.31 -15.04
C GLN A 270 9.22 -9.82 -14.80
N ARG A 271 8.76 -9.28 -13.65
CA ARG A 271 9.02 -7.88 -13.29
C ARG A 271 10.50 -7.61 -13.07
N LYS A 272 11.22 -8.53 -12.42
CA LYS A 272 12.68 -8.45 -12.22
C LYS A 272 13.44 -8.51 -13.56
N SER A 273 13.03 -9.38 -14.49
CA SER A 273 13.70 -9.51 -15.80
C SER A 273 13.45 -8.33 -16.74
N MET A 274 12.33 -7.61 -16.57
CA MET A 274 11.96 -6.45 -17.39
C MET A 274 12.34 -5.11 -16.75
N ALA A 275 12.89 -5.12 -15.53
CA ALA A 275 13.41 -3.91 -14.91
C ALA A 275 14.62 -3.41 -15.73
N PRO A 276 14.61 -2.17 -16.23
CA PRO A 276 15.77 -1.64 -16.94
C PRO A 276 16.99 -1.65 -16.01
N GLU A 277 18.13 -2.16 -16.47
CA GLU A 277 19.40 -1.95 -15.78
C GLU A 277 19.57 -0.44 -15.56
N PRO A 278 20.07 0.00 -14.38
CA PRO A 278 20.21 1.42 -14.07
C PRO A 278 21.11 2.09 -15.10
N THR A 279 20.49 2.65 -16.13
CA THR A 279 21.16 3.41 -17.17
C THR A 279 21.39 4.78 -16.56
N GLN A 280 22.67 5.10 -16.36
CA GLN A 280 23.08 6.45 -16.04
C GLN A 280 22.49 7.42 -17.07
N SER A 281 22.05 8.59 -16.59
CA SER A 281 21.55 9.76 -17.34
C SER A 281 20.04 9.88 -17.51
N SER A 282 19.40 10.53 -16.54
CA SER A 282 18.60 11.72 -16.82
C SER A 282 18.82 12.74 -15.71
N THR A 283 19.60 13.76 -16.04
CA THR A 283 19.96 14.86 -15.15
C THR A 283 18.71 15.71 -14.91
N VAL A 284 18.01 15.49 -13.80
CA VAL A 284 17.04 16.48 -13.29
C VAL A 284 17.87 17.58 -12.65
N VAL A 285 18.02 18.69 -13.38
CA VAL A 285 18.69 19.89 -12.90
C VAL A 285 17.90 20.44 -11.70
N ALA A 286 18.40 20.19 -10.50
CA ALA A 286 17.98 20.91 -9.31
C ALA A 286 18.42 22.37 -9.46
N SER A 287 17.47 23.24 -9.81
CA SER A 287 17.69 24.68 -9.77
C SER A 287 17.77 25.11 -8.31
N ALA A 288 18.97 25.50 -7.87
CA ALA A 288 19.18 26.15 -6.59
C ALA A 288 18.31 27.41 -6.52
N GLN A 289 17.33 27.41 -5.61
CA GLN A 289 16.58 28.61 -5.28
C GLN A 289 17.53 29.59 -4.59
N GLN A 290 17.84 30.68 -5.30
CA GLN A 290 18.28 31.92 -4.67
C GLN A 290 17.18 32.41 -3.75
N VAL A 291 17.48 32.47 -2.46
CA VAL A 291 16.70 33.19 -1.45
C VAL A 291 16.71 34.67 -1.83
N LYS A 292 15.66 35.12 -2.52
CA LYS A 292 15.31 36.54 -2.60
C LYS A 292 14.30 36.82 -1.51
N THR A 293 14.74 37.54 -0.50
CA THR A 293 13.92 38.25 0.48
C THR A 293 12.93 39.14 -0.28
N MET A 294 11.63 38.86 -0.18
CA MET A 294 10.58 39.78 -0.62
C MET A 294 9.57 39.99 0.51
N GLN A 295 9.06 41.21 0.51
CA GLN A 295 8.51 41.93 1.64
C GLN A 295 7.24 41.31 2.23
N THR A 296 7.16 41.44 3.54
CA THR A 296 6.01 41.21 4.40
C THR A 296 4.81 42.03 3.92
N SER A 297 3.72 41.33 3.58
CA SER A 297 2.37 41.90 3.65
C SER A 297 1.71 41.35 4.92
N ASN A 298 1.19 42.27 5.72
CA ASN A 298 0.74 42.04 7.09
C ASN A 298 -0.54 41.17 7.15
N ALA A 299 -0.39 39.90 7.55
CA ALA A 299 -1.43 39.09 8.19
C ALA A 299 -0.79 37.88 8.94
N PRO A 300 0.02 38.09 10.00
CA PRO A 300 0.76 37.01 10.65
C PRO A 300 -0.13 35.96 11.36
N ASP A 301 -1.24 36.37 11.95
CA ASP A 301 -2.02 35.52 12.87
C ASP A 301 -2.76 34.35 12.19
N VAL A 302 -3.27 34.57 10.97
CA VAL A 302 -4.05 33.55 10.23
C VAL A 302 -3.13 32.52 9.57
N ASN A 303 -1.94 32.95 9.15
CA ASN A 303 -0.98 32.06 8.49
C ASN A 303 -0.38 31.08 9.53
N ASP A 304 -0.06 31.57 10.72
CA ASP A 304 0.44 30.73 11.82
C ASP A 304 -0.60 29.72 12.29
N ALA A 305 -1.89 30.09 12.34
CA ALA A 305 -2.97 29.17 12.66
C ALA A 305 -3.12 28.05 11.62
N ILE A 306 -2.99 28.36 10.33
CA ILE A 306 -3.06 27.37 9.24
C ILE A 306 -1.85 26.43 9.29
N VAL A 307 -0.65 26.97 9.50
CA VAL A 307 0.58 26.18 9.61
C VAL A 307 0.51 25.25 10.83
N LYS A 308 0.01 25.75 11.97
CA LYS A 308 -0.21 24.93 13.16
C LYS A 308 -1.20 23.81 12.88
N LEU A 309 -2.36 24.13 12.31
CA LEU A 309 -3.37 23.14 11.94
C LEU A 309 -2.82 22.08 10.97
N PHE A 310 -2.02 22.49 9.99
CA PHE A 310 -1.39 21.56 9.06
C PHE A 310 -0.44 20.61 9.79
N ASN A 311 0.41 21.13 10.69
CA ASN A 311 1.35 20.31 11.47
C ASN A 311 0.63 19.30 12.38
N ASP A 312 -0.54 19.65 12.92
CA ASP A 312 -1.33 18.76 13.78
C ASP A 312 -1.83 17.51 13.04
N PHE A 313 -2.01 17.60 11.71
CA PHE A 313 -2.49 16.50 10.85
C PHE A 313 -1.48 16.02 9.81
N ASP A 314 -0.23 16.49 9.87
CA ASP A 314 0.78 16.23 8.84
C ASP A 314 1.11 14.74 8.72
N VAL A 315 1.20 14.26 7.49
CA VAL A 315 1.61 12.89 7.17
C VAL A 315 3.08 12.93 6.77
N LYS A 316 3.95 12.60 7.72
CA LYS A 316 5.41 12.68 7.54
C LYS A 316 5.97 11.59 6.64
N GLU A 317 5.34 10.42 6.62
CA GLU A 317 5.72 9.29 5.77
C GLU A 317 4.51 8.43 5.41
N THR A 318 4.66 7.65 4.33
CA THR A 318 3.63 6.69 3.92
C THR A 318 3.51 5.57 4.94
N SER A 319 2.27 5.23 5.31
CA SER A 319 1.97 4.24 6.34
C SER A 319 0.62 3.55 6.11
N HIS A 320 0.57 2.27 6.46
CA HIS A 320 -0.62 1.43 6.35
C HIS A 320 -0.93 0.82 7.71
N HIS A 321 -2.18 0.90 8.14
CA HIS A 321 -2.61 0.52 9.47
C HIS A 321 -3.84 -0.37 9.38
N LEU A 322 -3.86 -1.44 10.16
CA LEU A 322 -5.01 -2.29 10.41
C LEU A 322 -5.36 -2.20 11.89
N VAL A 323 -6.61 -1.95 12.20
CA VAL A 323 -7.16 -1.92 13.56
C VAL A 323 -8.34 -2.87 13.60
N ILE A 324 -8.27 -3.89 14.44
CA ILE A 324 -9.36 -4.83 14.71
C ILE A 324 -9.76 -4.70 16.18
N SER A 325 -10.99 -4.26 16.45
CA SER A 325 -11.46 -4.07 17.82
C SER A 325 -11.61 -5.41 18.54
N HIS A 326 -12.27 -6.38 17.90
CA HIS A 326 -12.43 -7.74 18.41
C HIS A 326 -12.27 -8.77 17.28
N LEU A 327 -11.42 -9.77 17.51
CA LEU A 327 -11.27 -10.93 16.62
C LEU A 327 -11.51 -12.20 17.42
N ASP A 328 -12.58 -12.91 17.07
CA ASP A 328 -12.90 -14.23 17.59
C ASP A 328 -12.64 -15.29 16.50
N LEU A 329 -11.66 -16.16 16.75
CA LEU A 329 -11.33 -17.28 15.90
C LEU A 329 -11.82 -18.57 16.55
N HIS A 330 -12.64 -19.33 15.83
CA HIS A 330 -13.11 -20.65 16.23
C HIS A 330 -12.48 -21.70 15.34
N ILE A 331 -11.66 -22.58 15.92
CA ILE A 331 -11.05 -23.71 15.24
C ILE A 331 -11.83 -24.97 15.63
N CYS A 332 -12.47 -25.61 14.66
CA CYS A 332 -13.38 -26.73 14.86
C CYS A 332 -12.84 -28.04 14.26
N ASP A 333 -13.15 -29.17 14.89
CA ASP A 333 -12.88 -30.51 14.35
C ASP A 333 -13.81 -30.83 13.16
N ASP A 334 -13.30 -31.61 12.20
CA ASP A 334 -14.06 -32.09 11.05
C ASP A 334 -14.88 -33.33 11.41
N ILE A 335 -16.11 -33.13 11.86
CA ILE A 335 -17.01 -34.21 12.31
C ILE A 335 -17.22 -35.30 11.22
N HIS A 336 -16.98 -35.00 9.94
CA HIS A 336 -17.17 -35.91 8.81
C HIS A 336 -15.87 -36.43 8.16
N ALA A 337 -14.68 -36.05 8.64
CA ALA A 337 -13.41 -36.51 8.07
C ALA A 337 -13.05 -37.92 8.58
N LYS A 338 -13.02 -38.89 7.66
CA LYS A 338 -12.52 -40.27 7.87
C LYS A 338 -10.98 -40.31 7.93
N GLU A 339 -10.36 -39.59 8.86
CA GLU A 339 -8.91 -39.73 9.11
C GLU A 339 -8.64 -40.87 10.13
N LYS A 340 -7.50 -41.56 9.95
CA LYS A 340 -7.02 -42.62 10.84
C LYS A 340 -6.94 -42.10 12.28
N GLU A 341 -7.55 -42.82 13.21
CA GLU A 341 -7.58 -42.52 14.65
C GLU A 341 -6.17 -42.22 15.17
N SER A 342 -5.91 -40.95 15.45
CA SER A 342 -4.87 -40.59 16.40
C SER A 342 -5.48 -40.65 17.79
N ASN A 343 -4.81 -41.30 18.74
CA ASN A 343 -5.28 -41.48 20.14
C ASN A 343 -5.50 -40.17 20.92
N ARG A 344 -5.37 -38.99 20.28
CA ARG A 344 -5.53 -37.66 20.88
C ARG A 344 -6.63 -36.82 20.21
N ARG A 345 -7.36 -37.35 19.22
CA ARG A 345 -8.46 -36.62 18.56
C ARG A 345 -9.67 -36.54 19.50
N ILE A 346 -10.16 -35.33 19.73
CA ILE A 346 -11.42 -35.08 20.44
C ILE A 346 -12.49 -34.82 19.38
N THR A 347 -13.36 -35.79 19.14
CA THR A 347 -14.42 -35.69 18.13
C THR A 347 -15.36 -34.52 18.43
N GLY A 348 -15.55 -33.64 17.43
CA GLY A 348 -16.40 -32.46 17.58
C GLY A 348 -15.86 -31.42 18.56
N GLY A 349 -14.56 -31.43 18.81
CA GLY A 349 -13.88 -30.40 19.60
C GLY A 349 -13.89 -29.04 18.91
N ALA A 350 -14.05 -27.97 19.68
CA ALA A 350 -13.91 -26.60 19.22
C ALA A 350 -13.06 -25.78 20.20
N MET A 351 -12.11 -25.01 19.64
CA MET A 351 -11.23 -24.11 20.37
C MET A 351 -11.52 -22.67 19.95
N GLN A 352 -11.75 -21.81 20.94
CA GLN A 352 -11.98 -20.38 20.73
C GLN A 352 -10.72 -19.59 21.12
N LEU A 353 -10.31 -18.67 20.25
CA LEU A 353 -9.28 -17.69 20.50
C LEU A 353 -9.90 -16.30 20.33
N SER A 354 -9.85 -15.48 21.38
CA SER A 354 -10.40 -14.13 21.39
C SER A 354 -9.29 -13.12 21.56
N PHE A 355 -9.23 -12.14 20.66
CA PHE A 355 -8.23 -11.08 20.62
C PHE A 355 -8.93 -9.73 20.72
N THR A 356 -8.44 -8.87 21.61
CA THR A 356 -8.97 -7.52 21.80
C THR A 356 -7.94 -6.48 21.38
N GLN A 357 -8.36 -5.55 20.52
CA GLN A 357 -7.56 -4.48 19.95
C GLN A 357 -6.26 -5.00 19.34
N LEU A 358 -6.39 -5.74 18.23
CA LEU A 358 -5.25 -6.12 17.39
C LEU A 358 -4.95 -4.99 16.42
N THR A 359 -3.73 -4.47 16.45
CA THR A 359 -3.25 -3.44 15.52
C THR A 359 -2.03 -3.93 14.75
N ILE A 360 -1.99 -3.67 13.45
CA ILE A 360 -0.82 -3.93 12.60
C ILE A 360 -0.49 -2.64 11.84
N ASP A 361 0.68 -2.08 12.07
CA ASP A 361 1.18 -0.89 11.39
C ASP A 361 2.35 -1.24 10.48
N TYR A 362 2.37 -0.68 9.28
CA TYR A 362 3.40 -0.90 8.29
C TYR A 362 3.94 0.43 7.75
N TYR A 363 5.26 0.63 7.89
CA TYR A 363 6.01 1.79 7.45
C TYR A 363 7.07 1.35 6.42
N PRO A 364 6.75 1.41 5.12
CA PRO A 364 7.64 0.89 4.07
C PRO A 364 8.92 1.71 3.83
N TYR A 365 8.90 3.02 4.11
CA TYR A 365 9.91 3.97 3.63
C TYR A 365 10.46 4.88 4.74
N HIS A 366 10.86 4.30 5.86
CA HIS A 366 11.39 5.08 6.98
C HIS A 366 12.91 5.26 6.85
N LYS A 367 13.43 6.47 7.07
CA LYS A 367 14.89 6.71 7.03
C LYS A 367 15.53 6.12 8.29
N ALA A 368 16.58 5.31 8.11
CA ALA A 368 17.26 4.72 9.24
C ALA A 368 17.90 5.83 10.12
N GLY A 369 17.66 5.77 11.43
CA GLY A 369 18.16 6.73 12.42
C GLY A 369 17.28 7.97 12.65
N ASP A 370 16.25 8.19 11.83
CA ASP A 370 15.28 9.27 12.07
C ASP A 370 14.35 8.93 13.26
N SER A 371 13.71 9.94 13.84
CA SER A 371 12.72 9.74 14.91
C SER A 371 11.41 9.19 14.35
N CYS A 372 10.82 8.22 15.04
CA CYS A 372 9.51 7.66 14.72
C CYS A 372 8.38 8.12 15.67
N ASN A 373 8.54 9.27 16.34
CA ASN A 373 7.55 9.79 17.30
C ASN A 373 6.16 10.03 16.69
N HIS A 374 6.06 10.18 15.36
CA HIS A 374 4.79 10.33 14.64
C HIS A 374 4.11 9.01 14.29
N TRP A 375 4.73 7.87 14.59
CA TRP A 375 4.11 6.56 14.36
C TRP A 375 2.85 6.40 15.20
N MET A 376 1.89 5.70 14.63
CA MET A 376 0.65 5.35 15.30
C MET A 376 0.93 4.50 16.54
N TYR A 377 0.26 4.84 17.64
CA TYR A 377 0.45 4.19 18.94
C TYR A 377 1.91 4.19 19.44
N PHE A 378 2.65 5.29 19.19
CA PHE A 378 3.97 5.47 19.78
C PHE A 378 3.88 5.35 21.30
N SER A 379 4.70 4.47 21.87
CA SER A 379 4.70 4.12 23.29
C SER A 379 6.11 3.97 23.82
N ASP A 380 6.25 3.78 25.13
CA ASP A 380 7.54 3.51 25.76
C ASP A 380 8.23 2.26 25.18
N ALA A 381 7.46 1.25 24.74
CA ALA A 381 8.01 0.06 24.07
C ALA A 381 8.72 0.45 22.76
N THR A 382 8.07 1.28 21.94
CA THR A 382 8.66 1.81 20.70
C THR A 382 9.89 2.67 20.99
N LYS A 383 9.82 3.51 22.04
CA LYS A 383 10.94 4.35 22.47
C LYS A 383 12.17 3.53 22.90
N THR A 384 11.98 2.50 23.73
CA THR A 384 13.06 1.61 24.18
C THR A 384 13.67 0.84 23.01
N LYS A 385 12.83 0.27 22.12
CA LYS A 385 13.30 -0.41 20.91
C LYS A 385 14.13 0.52 20.03
N ASN A 386 13.70 1.77 19.81
CA ASN A 386 14.47 2.73 19.03
C ASN A 386 15.83 3.05 19.64
N GLY A 387 15.92 3.12 20.97
CA GLY A 387 17.21 3.27 21.66
C GLY A 387 18.17 2.17 21.25
N TRP A 388 17.73 0.92 21.38
CA TRP A 388 18.53 -0.25 21.00
C TRP A 388 18.86 -0.29 19.50
N ALA A 389 17.88 0.00 18.63
CA ALA A 389 18.10 0.01 17.19
C ALA A 389 19.10 1.08 16.75
N ASN A 390 19.10 2.25 17.40
CA ASN A 390 20.05 3.33 17.13
C ASN A 390 21.47 2.95 17.57
N GLU A 391 21.64 2.24 18.67
CA GLU A 391 22.95 1.71 19.10
C GLU A 391 23.50 0.72 18.08
N LEU A 392 22.68 -0.23 17.61
CA LEU A 392 23.06 -1.20 16.57
C LEU A 392 23.40 -0.50 15.24
N LEU A 393 22.62 0.51 14.86
CA LEU A 393 22.86 1.26 13.64
C LEU A 393 24.18 2.05 13.72
N HIS A 394 24.45 2.68 14.86
CA HIS A 394 25.71 3.38 15.10
C HIS A 394 26.91 2.42 15.04
N GLU A 395 26.81 1.24 15.65
CA GLU A 395 27.86 0.21 15.56
C GLU A 395 28.10 -0.22 14.10
N PHE A 396 27.03 -0.45 13.34
CA PHE A 396 27.12 -0.76 11.91
C PHE A 396 27.81 0.35 11.12
N GLU A 397 27.45 1.61 11.36
CA GLU A 397 28.06 2.76 10.71
C GLU A 397 29.57 2.85 11.00
N CYS A 398 29.98 2.68 12.27
CA CYS A 398 31.39 2.62 12.65
C CYS A 398 32.14 1.48 11.93
N ASN A 399 31.56 0.29 11.87
CA ASN A 399 32.16 -0.86 11.18
C ASN A 399 32.32 -0.60 9.67
N VAL A 400 31.33 0.02 9.03
CA VAL A 400 31.40 0.42 7.61
C VAL A 400 32.47 1.48 7.38
N GLU A 401 32.64 2.44 8.28
CA GLU A 401 33.69 3.46 8.20
C GLU A 401 35.08 2.86 8.35
N MET A 402 35.27 1.95 9.30
CA MET A 402 36.53 1.20 9.46
C MET A 402 36.87 0.40 8.19
N LEU A 403 35.88 -0.28 7.60
CA LEU A 403 36.08 -1.03 6.35
C LEU A 403 36.45 -0.10 5.19
N LYS A 404 35.78 1.05 5.05
CA LYS A 404 36.12 2.05 4.04
C LYS A 404 37.55 2.56 4.21
N GLN A 405 38.00 2.76 5.44
CA GLN A 405 39.36 3.18 5.72
C GLN A 405 40.37 2.09 5.34
N ALA A 406 40.13 0.84 5.75
CA ALA A 406 40.98 -0.30 5.38
C ALA A 406 41.11 -0.46 3.85
N VAL A 407 40.03 -0.29 3.09
CA VAL A 407 40.05 -0.35 1.62
C VAL A 407 40.85 0.80 1.00
N LYS A 408 40.80 2.01 1.58
CA LYS A 408 41.64 3.13 1.13
C LYS A 408 43.11 2.82 1.37
N ASP A 409 43.46 2.34 2.56
CA ASP A 409 44.83 2.01 2.93
C ASP A 409 45.40 0.90 2.05
N HIS A 410 44.58 -0.08 1.65
CA HIS A 410 44.97 -1.17 0.75
C HIS A 410 45.19 -0.72 -0.70
N ASN A 411 44.47 0.30 -1.19
CA ASN A 411 44.63 0.84 -2.55
C ASN A 411 45.86 1.74 -2.71
N VAL A 412 46.42 2.26 -1.61
CA VAL A 412 47.66 3.07 -1.62
C VAL A 412 48.91 2.16 -1.66
N GLY A 413 48.77 0.86 -1.39
CA GLY A 413 49.87 -0.12 -1.29
C GLY A 413 50.28 -0.86 -2.58
N SER A 414 49.90 -0.40 -3.78
CA SER A 414 50.41 -1.01 -5.02
C SER A 414 51.87 -0.55 -5.27
N PRO A 415 52.88 -1.44 -5.37
CA PRO A 415 54.27 -1.00 -5.50
C PRO A 415 54.54 -0.38 -6.88
N PRO A 416 55.37 0.68 -6.97
CA PRO A 416 55.83 1.18 -8.26
C PRO A 416 56.68 0.10 -8.95
N LYS A 417 56.53 -0.01 -10.28
CA LYS A 417 57.37 -0.82 -11.16
C LYS A 417 58.84 -0.63 -10.77
N SER A 418 59.52 -1.73 -10.46
CA SER A 418 60.94 -1.74 -10.08
C SER A 418 61.81 -1.12 -11.19
N PRO A 419 62.86 -0.34 -10.84
CA PRO A 419 63.76 0.22 -11.83
C PRO A 419 64.69 -0.86 -12.40
N THR A 420 64.83 -0.83 -13.72
CA THR A 420 65.79 -1.59 -14.52
C THR A 420 67.22 -1.32 -14.05
N HIS A 421 67.93 -2.36 -13.58
CA HIS A 421 69.38 -2.32 -13.42
C HIS A 421 70.03 -2.79 -14.73
N ALA A 422 70.70 -1.87 -15.43
CA ALA A 422 71.50 -2.20 -16.60
C ALA A 422 72.92 -2.67 -16.19
N SER A 423 73.46 -3.63 -16.93
CA SER A 423 74.90 -3.86 -17.09
C SER A 423 75.22 -3.90 -18.60
N PRO A 424 76.47 -3.57 -19.00
CA PRO A 424 76.73 -2.87 -20.25
C PRO A 424 77.11 -3.84 -21.39
N GLN A 425 76.73 -3.50 -22.64
CA GLN A 425 77.60 -3.57 -23.83
C GLN A 425 76.86 -3.18 -25.13
N HIS A 426 77.55 -2.33 -25.90
CA HIS A 426 77.62 -2.25 -27.37
C HIS A 426 76.47 -1.68 -28.26
N THR A 427 76.76 -0.47 -28.76
CA THR A 427 76.64 0.09 -30.15
C THR A 427 75.30 0.32 -30.87
N GLN A 428 75.09 1.62 -31.16
CA GLN A 428 74.53 2.27 -32.39
C GLN A 428 73.02 2.06 -32.70
N THR A 429 72.19 3.03 -33.08
CA THR A 429 72.36 4.35 -33.74
C THR A 429 71.04 5.17 -33.64
N GLU A 430 71.15 6.52 -33.59
CA GLU A 430 70.26 7.60 -34.09
C GLU A 430 68.70 7.50 -33.91
N LYS A 431 67.95 8.50 -33.42
CA LYS A 431 67.75 9.88 -33.93
C LYS A 431 66.70 10.66 -33.10
N ASP A 432 66.67 11.97 -33.32
CA ASP A 432 66.14 13.12 -32.55
C ASP A 432 64.61 13.25 -32.32
N TYR A 433 64.21 13.95 -31.23
CA TYR A 433 63.64 15.33 -31.20
C TYR A 433 62.96 15.67 -29.83
N PRO A 434 62.90 16.95 -29.37
CA PRO A 434 62.60 17.29 -27.97
C PRO A 434 61.30 18.08 -27.68
N LEU A 435 60.93 18.10 -26.39
CA LEU A 435 60.28 19.19 -25.60
C LEU A 435 58.80 19.57 -25.80
N LYS A 436 57.94 19.24 -24.80
CA LYS A 436 57.32 20.18 -23.81
C LYS A 436 56.12 19.54 -23.09
N GLY A 437 56.12 19.61 -21.75
CA GLY A 437 55.01 19.18 -20.91
C GLY A 437 53.88 20.20 -20.82
N THR A 438 52.73 19.79 -20.29
CA THR A 438 52.01 20.40 -19.15
C THR A 438 50.77 19.57 -18.79
N CYS A 439 50.67 19.22 -17.51
CA CYS A 439 49.50 18.97 -16.65
C CYS A 439 48.36 18.04 -17.12
N ARG A 440 48.33 16.81 -16.57
CA ARG A 440 47.10 16.01 -16.45
C ARG A 440 46.33 16.48 -15.21
N THR A 441 45.13 17.00 -15.40
CA THR A 441 44.14 17.25 -14.36
C THR A 441 43.70 15.93 -13.69
N PRO A 442 43.49 15.88 -12.36
CA PRO A 442 42.93 14.70 -11.72
C PRO A 442 41.45 14.59 -12.10
N SER A 443 41.06 13.40 -12.56
CA SER A 443 39.67 13.02 -12.77
C SER A 443 38.86 13.24 -11.50
N VAL A 444 37.93 14.19 -11.55
CA VAL A 444 36.90 14.39 -10.54
C VAL A 444 36.11 13.09 -10.44
N LEU A 445 36.37 12.31 -9.38
CA LEU A 445 35.51 11.21 -8.99
C LEU A 445 34.14 11.82 -8.72
N SER A 446 33.19 11.55 -9.61
CA SER A 446 31.80 11.94 -9.46
C SER A 446 31.33 11.57 -8.06
N GLN A 447 30.89 12.55 -7.26
CA GLN A 447 30.12 12.31 -6.05
C GLN A 447 28.86 11.53 -6.44
N GLN A 448 28.94 10.20 -6.43
CA GLN A 448 27.77 9.35 -6.40
C GLN A 448 26.98 9.76 -5.17
N SER A 449 25.73 10.15 -5.35
CA SER A 449 24.78 10.38 -4.26
C SER A 449 24.83 9.16 -3.34
N LYS A 450 25.32 9.32 -2.10
CA LYS A 450 25.30 8.24 -1.11
C LYS A 450 23.84 7.82 -0.93
N ALA A 451 23.49 6.62 -1.39
CA ALA A 451 22.23 5.97 -1.03
C ALA A 451 22.11 6.01 0.50
N LYS A 452 21.06 6.64 1.01
CA LYS A 452 20.78 6.65 2.45
C LYS A 452 20.15 5.33 2.83
N LEU A 453 20.54 4.77 3.98
CA LEU A 453 19.94 3.55 4.50
C LEU A 453 18.48 3.83 4.88
N MET A 454 17.60 2.98 4.39
CA MET A 454 16.16 3.01 4.67
C MET A 454 15.78 1.80 5.51
N SER A 455 14.57 1.84 6.07
CA SER A 455 14.00 0.79 6.87
C SER A 455 12.52 0.59 6.53
N SER A 456 12.13 -0.67 6.47
CA SER A 456 10.76 -1.15 6.30
C SER A 456 10.35 -1.82 7.62
N SER A 457 9.35 -1.28 8.31
CA SER A 457 8.96 -1.75 9.64
C SER A 457 7.51 -2.20 9.72
N VAL A 458 7.28 -3.36 10.33
CA VAL A 458 5.95 -3.88 10.68
C VAL A 458 5.85 -3.95 12.20
N VAL A 459 4.83 -3.31 12.78
CA VAL A 459 4.56 -3.32 14.22
C VAL A 459 3.21 -3.98 14.48
N VAL A 460 3.22 -5.08 15.22
CA VAL A 460 2.02 -5.80 15.65
C VAL A 460 1.83 -5.58 17.14
N ARG A 461 0.64 -5.15 17.54
CA ARG A 461 0.27 -4.96 18.95
C ARG A 461 -1.07 -5.61 19.23
N LEU A 462 -1.20 -6.17 20.42
CA LEU A 462 -2.40 -6.80 20.91
C LEU A 462 -2.65 -6.36 22.35
N ALA A 463 -3.78 -5.73 22.63
CA ALA A 463 -4.04 -5.19 23.97
C ALA A 463 -4.36 -6.28 25.00
N ASP A 464 -5.16 -7.28 24.58
CA ASP A 464 -5.58 -8.40 25.43
C ASP A 464 -5.92 -9.63 24.56
N PHE A 465 -5.85 -10.82 25.15
CA PHE A 465 -6.25 -12.06 24.51
C PHE A 465 -6.69 -13.12 25.52
N ASN A 466 -7.57 -14.01 25.06
CA ASN A 466 -8.03 -15.17 25.81
C ASN A 466 -8.16 -16.38 24.89
N ILE A 467 -7.46 -17.44 25.25
CA ILE A 467 -7.51 -18.74 24.58
C ILE A 467 -8.23 -19.70 25.49
N TYR A 468 -9.35 -20.21 25.04
CA TYR A 468 -10.19 -21.13 25.81
C TYR A 468 -9.75 -22.58 25.63
N GLN A 469 -10.03 -23.41 26.64
CA GLN A 469 -9.89 -24.86 26.54
C GLN A 469 -10.79 -25.41 25.44
N VAL A 470 -10.37 -26.51 24.83
CA VAL A 470 -11.18 -27.24 23.85
C VAL A 470 -12.50 -27.66 24.51
N SER A 471 -13.60 -27.31 23.84
CA SER A 471 -14.96 -27.64 24.27
C SER A 471 -15.56 -28.69 23.34
N THR A 472 -16.44 -29.54 23.86
CA THR A 472 -17.21 -30.52 23.08
C THR A 472 -18.70 -30.29 23.26
N ALA A 473 -19.52 -30.81 22.35
CA ALA A 473 -20.99 -30.72 22.44
C ALA A 473 -21.56 -31.29 23.76
N GLU A 474 -20.86 -32.23 24.40
CA GLU A 474 -21.25 -32.83 25.68
C GLU A 474 -21.05 -31.90 26.89
N GLN A 475 -20.19 -30.87 26.77
CA GLN A 475 -19.90 -29.88 27.82
C GLN A 475 -20.88 -28.68 27.83
N CYS A 476 -22.02 -28.80 27.15
CA CYS A 476 -23.03 -27.74 26.91
C CYS A 476 -23.51 -26.95 28.15
N ARG A 477 -23.20 -27.38 29.39
CA ARG A 477 -23.66 -26.76 30.65
C ARG A 477 -22.63 -25.90 31.38
N SER A 478 -21.39 -25.77 30.90
CA SER A 478 -20.36 -24.93 31.53
C SER A 478 -19.73 -23.96 30.53
N SER A 479 -19.58 -22.69 30.92
CA SER A 479 -18.82 -21.72 30.13
C SER A 479 -17.38 -22.22 29.91
N PRO A 480 -16.82 -22.12 28.70
CA PRO A 480 -15.47 -22.59 28.42
C PRO A 480 -14.46 -21.89 29.34
N LYS A 481 -13.56 -22.68 29.94
CA LYS A 481 -12.53 -22.15 30.85
C LYS A 481 -11.37 -21.61 30.04
N SER A 482 -10.81 -20.48 30.46
CA SER A 482 -9.56 -19.95 29.91
C SER A 482 -8.41 -20.93 30.15
N MET A 483 -7.68 -21.26 29.08
CA MET A 483 -6.44 -22.02 29.12
C MET A 483 -5.22 -21.08 29.23
N ILE A 484 -5.18 -20.06 28.37
CA ILE A 484 -4.13 -19.04 28.36
C ILE A 484 -4.83 -17.68 28.20
N CYS A 485 -4.61 -16.77 29.14
CA CYS A 485 -5.18 -15.43 29.06
C CYS A 485 -4.17 -14.39 29.55
N CYS A 486 -4.32 -13.15 29.10
CA CYS A 486 -3.57 -12.06 29.67
C CYS A 486 -4.03 -11.80 31.11
N ASN A 487 -3.07 -11.61 32.03
CA ASN A 487 -3.38 -11.33 33.45
C ASN A 487 -2.98 -9.89 33.87
N LYS A 488 -3.10 -8.93 32.95
CA LYS A 488 -2.74 -7.52 33.21
C LYS A 488 -3.46 -6.94 34.43
N LYS A 489 -4.74 -7.27 34.60
CA LYS A 489 -5.58 -6.75 35.70
C LYS A 489 -5.07 -7.20 37.07
N SER A 490 -4.78 -8.48 37.26
CA SER A 490 -4.32 -8.99 38.56
C SER A 490 -2.89 -8.56 38.89
N LEU A 491 -2.09 -8.24 37.87
CA LEU A 491 -0.72 -7.75 38.01
C LEU A 491 -0.65 -6.21 38.09
N TYR A 492 -1.79 -5.50 38.08
CA TYR A 492 -1.86 -4.03 38.08
C TYR A 492 -0.99 -3.36 37.00
N LEU A 493 -0.86 -4.01 35.84
CA LEU A 493 -0.09 -3.45 34.71
C LEU A 493 -0.85 -2.29 34.06
N PRO A 494 -0.14 -1.29 33.49
CA PRO A 494 -0.77 -0.16 32.82
C PRO A 494 -1.78 -0.59 31.75
N GLN A 495 -2.93 0.09 31.67
CA GLN A 495 -3.96 -0.25 30.69
C GLN A 495 -3.46 -0.10 29.25
N GLU A 496 -2.68 0.96 29.00
CA GLU A 496 -2.04 1.32 27.73
C GLU A 496 -1.00 0.28 27.25
N MET A 497 -0.48 -0.57 28.15
CA MET A 497 0.57 -1.54 27.81
C MET A 497 -0.01 -2.68 26.97
N SER A 498 0.50 -2.92 25.76
CA SER A 498 0.06 -4.09 24.97
C SER A 498 0.45 -5.41 25.64
N ALA A 499 -0.42 -6.42 25.59
CA ALA A 499 -0.13 -7.78 26.02
C ALA A 499 0.92 -8.45 25.12
N VAL A 500 0.90 -8.14 23.83
CA VAL A 500 1.92 -8.55 22.86
C VAL A 500 2.36 -7.33 22.06
N TYR A 501 3.67 -7.18 21.91
CA TYR A 501 4.31 -6.19 21.04
C TYR A 501 5.38 -6.92 20.22
N ILE A 502 5.25 -6.89 18.90
CA ILE A 502 6.22 -7.45 17.96
C ILE A 502 6.56 -6.36 16.97
N GLU A 503 7.84 -6.12 16.77
CA GLU A 503 8.32 -5.19 15.76
C GLU A 503 9.39 -5.86 14.91
N PHE A 504 9.14 -5.89 13.61
CA PHE A 504 10.07 -6.40 12.60
C PHE A 504 10.55 -5.22 11.77
N THR A 505 11.86 -5.02 11.70
CA THR A 505 12.48 -3.96 10.89
C THR A 505 13.51 -4.56 9.95
N GLU A 506 13.35 -4.32 8.66
CA GLU A 506 14.31 -4.67 7.62
C GLU A 506 15.00 -3.40 7.11
N TYR A 507 16.33 -3.41 7.03
CA TYR A 507 17.13 -2.29 6.53
C TYR A 507 17.59 -2.56 5.11
N TYR A 508 17.49 -1.56 4.24
CA TYR A 508 17.84 -1.69 2.83
C TYR A 508 18.35 -0.38 2.23
N TYR A 509 19.09 -0.49 1.12
CA TYR A 509 19.46 0.68 0.31
C TYR A 509 18.53 0.75 -0.90
N PRO A 510 17.89 1.90 -1.17
CA PRO A 510 16.93 2.04 -2.27
C PRO A 510 17.58 1.86 -3.66
N ASP A 511 18.91 1.94 -3.76
CA ASP A 511 19.67 1.75 -5.00
C ASP A 511 20.13 0.28 -5.21
N GLY A 512 19.72 -0.66 -4.33
CA GLY A 512 20.13 -2.06 -4.34
C GLY A 512 19.21 -3.01 -5.13
N LYS A 513 19.76 -4.16 -5.56
CA LYS A 513 19.08 -5.21 -6.36
C LYS A 513 18.00 -6.02 -5.60
N ASP A 514 17.92 -5.88 -4.27
CA ASP A 514 17.03 -6.64 -3.42
C ASP A 514 16.05 -5.70 -2.70
N PHE A 515 15.08 -5.20 -3.46
CA PHE A 515 13.97 -4.43 -2.93
C PHE A 515 12.85 -5.39 -2.54
N PRO A 516 12.35 -5.39 -1.28
CA PRO A 516 11.10 -6.06 -0.93
C PRO A 516 9.98 -5.26 -1.61
N THR A 517 9.60 -5.67 -2.81
CA THR A 517 8.44 -5.10 -3.51
C THR A 517 7.20 -5.69 -2.84
N ALA A 518 6.84 -5.16 -1.67
CA ALA A 518 5.54 -5.42 -1.09
C ALA A 518 4.46 -4.86 -2.02
N PHE A 519 3.47 -5.71 -2.26
CA PHE A 519 2.28 -5.48 -3.07
C PHE A 519 1.68 -4.10 -2.81
N LEU A 520 1.34 -3.40 -3.90
CA LEU A 520 0.64 -2.10 -3.93
C LEU A 520 1.50 -0.89 -3.53
N SER A 521 2.39 -0.45 -4.42
CA SER A 521 2.81 0.95 -4.43
C SER A 521 3.09 1.46 -5.85
N ARG A 522 2.19 2.35 -6.30
CA ARG A 522 2.53 3.54 -7.08
C ARG A 522 1.75 4.72 -6.51
#